data_AF-G2GFH6-F1
#
_entry.id   AF-G2GFH6-F1
#
_cell.length_a   1.000
_cell.length_b   1.000
_cell.length_c   1.000
_cell.angle_alpha   90.00
_cell.angle_beta   90.00
_cell.angle_gamma   90.00
#
_symmetry.space_group_name_H-M   'P 1'
#
loop_
_entity.id
_entity.type
_entity.pdbx_description
1 polymer ?
#
loop_
_entity_poly.entity_id
_entity_poly.type
_entity_poly.pdbx_seq_one_letter_code
_entity_poly.pdbx_strand_id
1 'polypeptide(L)' 'MREDLGAHTLGALEPEESAQISAHLAACPACRAEHAELAEVAALLSALLPMRTTGPGPEPAPLTFGRGKGARGEA' A
#
# COMPACT_ATOMS: atom_id res chain seq x y z
N MET A 1 4.17 2.73 11.47
CA MET A 1 2.78 2.91 11.92
C MET A 1 1.96 3.82 11.01
N ARG A 2 2.36 5.08 10.76
CA ARG A 2 1.62 5.91 9.80
C ARG A 2 1.82 5.43 8.36
N GLU A 3 3.03 4.95 8.05
CA GLU A 3 3.31 4.33 6.75
C GLU A 3 2.45 3.08 6.47
N ASP A 4 2.02 2.38 7.52
CA ASP A 4 1.27 1.13 7.41
C ASP A 4 -0.26 1.32 7.40
N LEU A 5 -0.76 2.53 7.67
CA LEU A 5 -2.21 2.82 7.68
C LEU A 5 -2.84 2.58 6.31
N GLY A 6 -2.14 2.92 5.22
CA GLY A 6 -2.60 2.64 3.86
C GLY A 6 -2.70 1.13 3.59
N ALA A 7 -1.68 0.37 4.00
CA ALA A 7 -1.68 -1.09 3.87
C ALA A 7 -2.78 -1.74 4.72
N HIS A 8 -3.00 -1.26 5.94
CA HIS A 8 -4.09 -1.68 6.81
C HIS A 8 -5.47 -1.43 6.17
N THR A 9 -5.67 -0.21 5.64
CA THR A 9 -6.93 0.20 4.98
C THR A 9 -7.24 -0.69 3.77
N LEU A 10 -6.21 -1.09 3.02
CA LEU A 10 -6.34 -1.94 1.84
C LEU A 10 -6.35 -3.45 2.17
N GLY A 11 -6.25 -3.84 3.44
CA GLY A 11 -6.21 -5.25 3.86
C GLY A 11 -4.95 -6.00 3.41
N ALA A 12 -3.83 -5.29 3.24
CA ALA A 12 -2.57 -5.81 2.71
C ALA A 12 -1.55 -6.18 3.79
N LEU A 13 -1.92 -6.07 5.07
CA LEU A 13 -1.08 -6.44 6.21
C LEU A 13 -1.34 -7.88 6.65
N GLU A 14 -0.32 -8.51 7.23
CA GLU A 14 -0.50 -9.78 7.91
C GLU A 14 -1.40 -9.60 9.15
N PRO A 15 -2.08 -10.66 9.63
CA PRO A 15 -3.03 -10.57 10.72
C PRO A 15 -2.46 -9.94 12.00
N GLU A 16 -1.21 -10.27 12.33
CA GLU A 16 -0.51 -9.77 13.52
C GLU A 16 -0.22 -8.26 13.42
N GLU A 17 0.20 -7.80 12.24
CA GLU A 17 0.45 -6.38 11.98
C GLU A 17 -0.86 -5.58 12.00
N SER A 18 -1.91 -6.15 11.39
CA SER A 18 -3.26 -5.55 11.40
C SER A 18 -3.83 -5.40 12.82
N ALA A 19 -3.59 -6.38 13.70
CA ALA A 19 -3.99 -6.30 15.10
C ALA A 19 -3.27 -5.16 15.85
N GLN A 20 -1.97 -4.97 15.59
CA GLN A 20 -1.21 -3.86 16.17
C GLN A 20 -1.73 -2.49 15.72
N ILE A 21 -2.04 -2.34 14.42
CA ILE A 21 -2.65 -1.10 13.90
C ILE A 21 -4.03 -0.86 14.53
N SER A 22 -4.86 -1.90 14.63
CA SER A 22 -6.19 -1.82 15.24
C SER A 22 -6.12 -1.36 16.71
N ALA A 23 -5.18 -1.91 17.49
CA ALA A 23 -4.97 -1.51 18.88
C ALA A 23 -4.57 -0.02 19.00
N HIS A 24 -3.75 0.49 18.10
CA HIS A 24 -3.40 1.90 18.07
C HIS A 24 -4.55 2.80 17.63
N LEU A 25 -5.34 2.38 16.65
CA LEU A 25 -6.54 3.11 16.24
C LEU A 25 -7.54 3.24 17.40
N ALA A 26 -7.60 2.27 18.32
CA ALA A 26 -8.40 2.40 19.53
C ALA A 26 -7.90 3.54 20.44
N ALA A 27 -6.58 3.74 20.53
CA ALA A 27 -5.97 4.71 21.44
C ALA A 27 -5.73 6.11 20.83
N CYS A 28 -5.59 6.24 19.50
CA CYS A 28 -5.12 7.47 18.86
C CYS A 28 -6.18 8.13 17.94
N PRO A 29 -6.79 9.27 18.33
CA PRO A 29 -7.77 9.96 17.48
C PRO A 29 -7.19 10.53 16.18
N ALA A 30 -5.92 10.96 16.18
CA ALA A 30 -5.29 11.50 14.98
C ALA A 30 -5.17 10.44 13.86
N CYS A 31 -4.72 9.23 14.23
CA CYS A 31 -4.62 8.13 13.26
C CYS A 31 -5.99 7.60 12.84
N ARG A 32 -7.04 7.72 13.68
CA ARG A 32 -8.42 7.41 13.26
C ARG A 32 -8.93 8.37 12.20
N ALA A 33 -8.64 9.66 12.33
CA ALA A 33 -9.03 10.66 11.33
C ALA A 33 -8.35 10.35 9.98
N GLU A 34 -7.04 10.09 10.01
CA GLU A 34 -6.28 9.71 8.82
C GLU A 34 -6.78 8.40 8.18
N HIS A 35 -7.09 7.38 8.99
CA HIS A 35 -7.69 6.13 8.51
C HIS A 35 -9.05 6.36 7.84
N ALA A 36 -9.88 7.26 8.35
CA ALA A 36 -11.16 7.59 7.75
C ALA A 36 -10.99 8.25 6.37
N GLU A 37 -10.06 9.19 6.23
CA GLU A 37 -9.73 9.82 4.94
C GLU A 37 -9.23 8.77 3.92
N LEU A 38 -8.35 7.87 4.35
CA LEU A 38 -7.85 6.78 3.50
C LEU A 38 -8.96 5.79 3.10
N ALA A 39 -9.89 5.49 4.01
CA ALA A 39 -10.99 4.57 3.74
C ALA A 39 -11.94 5.10 2.67
N GLU A 40 -12.17 6.42 2.61
CA GLU A 40 -12.94 7.05 1.53
C GLU A 40 -12.27 6.84 0.16
N VAL A 41 -10.95 7.05 0.08
CA VAL A 41 -10.18 6.80 -1.14
C VAL A 41 -10.20 5.32 -1.53
N ALA A 42 -10.04 4.42 -0.55
CA ALA A 42 -10.08 2.98 -0.79
C ALA A 42 -11.45 2.53 -1.35
N ALA A 43 -12.55 3.09 -0.85
CA ALA A 43 -13.89 2.80 -1.36
C ALA A 43 -14.06 3.21 -2.84
N LEU A 44 -13.52 4.37 -3.22
CA LEU A 44 -13.51 4.82 -4.62
C LEU A 44 -12.69 3.86 -5.50
N LEU A 45 -11.52 3.42 -5.05
CA LEU A 45 -10.69 2.45 -5.78
C LEU A 45 -11.41 1.12 -5.97
N SER A 46 -12.08 0.61 -4.93
CA SER A 46 -12.89 -0.62 -5.02
C SER A 46 -14.04 -0.52 -6.00
N ALA A 47 -14.66 0.67 -6.15
CA ALA A 47 -15.74 0.89 -7.11
C ALA A 47 -15.27 0.90 -8.57
N LEU A 48 -14.02 1.32 -8.82
CA LEU A 48 -13.46 1.46 -10.18
C LEU A 48 -12.81 0.17 -10.69
N LEU A 49 -12.39 -0.72 -9.79
CA LEU A 49 -11.76 -1.97 -10.16
C LEU A 49 -12.83 -3.06 -10.29
N PRO A 50 -12.97 -3.72 -11.47
CA PRO A 50 -13.74 -4.95 -11.51
C PRO A 50 -13.13 -5.91 -10.48
N MET A 51 -13.96 -6.42 -9.57
CA MET A 51 -13.50 -7.29 -8.47
C MET A 51 -12.53 -8.35 -9.02
N ARG A 52 -11.25 -8.18 -8.74
CA ARG A 52 -10.27 -9.24 -8.93
C ARG A 52 -10.44 -10.18 -7.75
N THR A 53 -10.78 -11.43 -8.03
CA THR A 53 -10.71 -12.49 -7.02
C THR A 53 -9.27 -12.59 -6.54
N THR A 54 -9.09 -12.69 -5.22
CA THR A 54 -7.81 -12.85 -4.53
C THR A 54 -7.17 -14.21 -4.86
N GLY A 55 -6.66 -14.36 -6.07
CA GLY A 55 -5.56 -15.30 -6.33
C GLY A 55 -4.24 -14.68 -5.86
N PRO A 56 -3.19 -15.49 -5.62
CA PRO A 56 -1.86 -14.94 -5.40
C PRO A 56 -1.55 -14.00 -6.56
N GLY A 57 -1.24 -12.74 -6.24
CA GLY A 57 -0.82 -11.75 -7.23
C GLY A 57 0.37 -12.24 -8.03
N PRO A 58 0.63 -11.68 -9.23
CA PRO A 58 1.83 -12.04 -9.97
C PRO A 58 3.05 -11.81 -9.08
N GLU A 59 3.89 -12.83 -8.92
CA GLU A 59 5.18 -12.68 -8.24
C GLU A 59 5.93 -11.54 -8.94
N PRO A 60 6.39 -10.52 -8.21
CA PRO A 60 7.04 -9.38 -8.83
C PRO A 60 8.27 -9.86 -9.59
N ALA A 61 8.28 -9.65 -10.91
CA ALA A 61 9.46 -9.94 -11.71
C ALA A 61 10.65 -9.12 -11.20
N PRO A 62 11.87 -9.69 -11.17
CA PRO A 62 13.03 -8.99 -10.63
C PRO A 62 13.25 -7.67 -11.39
N LEU A 63 13.18 -6.56 -10.64
CA LEU A 63 13.41 -5.22 -11.16
C LEU A 63 14.90 -5.07 -11.51
N THR A 64 15.26 -5.37 -12.75
CA THR A 64 16.60 -5.09 -13.26
C THR A 64 16.67 -3.62 -13.66
N PHE A 65 17.27 -2.79 -12.81
CA PHE A 65 17.62 -1.43 -13.18
C PHE A 65 18.69 -1.47 -14.28
N GLY A 66 18.27 -1.25 -15.53
CA GLY A 66 19.16 -1.15 -16.68
C GLY A 66 20.16 -0.01 -16.46
N ARG A 67 21.43 -0.37 -16.28
CA ARG A 67 22.56 0.59 -16.27
C ARG A 67 22.65 1.23 -17.65
N GLY A 68 22.02 2.37 -17.85
CA GLY A 68 22.20 3.17 -19.05
C GLY A 68 23.68 3.49 -19.23
N LYS A 69 24.32 2.94 -20.28
CA LYS A 69 25.65 3.35 -20.70
C LYS A 69 25.57 4.78 -21.22
N GLY A 70 25.94 5.75 -20.40
CA GLY A 70 26.23 7.10 -20.86
C GLY A 70 27.43 7.07 -21.79
N ALA A 71 27.19 7.12 -23.10
CA ALA A 71 28.21 7.49 -24.06
C ALA A 71 28.50 8.99 -23.87
N ARG A 72 29.59 9.31 -23.17
CA ARG A 72 30.21 10.63 -23.27
C ARG A 72 30.91 10.67 -24.62
N GLY A 73 30.29 11.33 -25.59
CA GLY A 73 30.93 11.73 -26.83
C GLY A 73 31.95 12.85 -26.55
N GLU A 74 33.09 12.76 -27.21
CA GLU A 74 34.17 13.74 -27.27
C GLU A 74 33.73 15.03 -27.99
N ALA A 75 34.20 16.18 -27.49
CA ALA A 75 34.74 17.31 -28.25
C ALA A 75 35.42 18.28 -27.26
#